data_AF-A0A522HEC8-F1
#
_entry.id   AF-A0A522HEC8-F1
#
_cell.length_a   1.000
_cell.length_b   1.000
_cell.length_c   1.000
_cell.angle_alpha   90.00
_cell.angle_beta   90.00
_cell.angle_gamma   90.00
#
_symmetry.space_group_name_H-M   'P 1'
#
loop_
_entity.id
_entity.type
_entity.pdbx_description
1 polymer ?
#
loop_
_entity_poly.entity_id
_entity_poly.type
_entity_poly.pdbx_seq_one_letter_code
_entity_poly.pdbx_strand_id
1 'polypeptide(L)'
;MENFPSQARAVIIGGGIIGCSIAYHLGKLGWRDTLLIERHKLSSGSTFHAAGLVGQLRTSASITQLLGHSVALYNSLEAETGLATGWKMNGGLRLACNAWRWIELKRQATTAR
;
A
#
# COMPACT_ATOMS: atom_id res chain seq x y z
N MET A 1 17.89 -23.98 15.68
CA MET A 1 17.17 -23.51 14.49
C MET A 1 15.72 -23.39 14.91
N GLU A 2 15.12 -22.22 14.76
CA GLU A 2 13.66 -22.09 14.92
C GLU A 2 12.97 -23.12 14.02
N ASN A 3 11.91 -23.74 14.53
CA ASN A 3 11.20 -24.79 13.83
C ASN A 3 10.54 -24.19 12.59
N PHE A 4 11.19 -24.32 11.44
CA PHE A 4 10.64 -23.84 10.18
C PHE A 4 9.44 -24.73 9.82
N PRO A 5 8.26 -24.15 9.54
CA PRO A 5 7.08 -24.95 9.25
C PRO A 5 7.30 -25.78 7.98
N SER A 6 6.98 -27.07 8.04
CA SER A 6 7.06 -27.98 6.88
C SER A 6 5.94 -27.78 5.86
N GLN A 7 4.89 -27.06 6.26
CA GLN A 7 3.71 -26.75 5.45
C GLN A 7 3.17 -25.36 5.83
N ALA A 8 2.62 -24.64 4.84
CA ALA A 8 1.92 -23.38 5.04
C ALA A 8 0.76 -23.29 4.03
N ARG A 9 -0.32 -22.62 4.42
CA ARG A 9 -1.49 -22.41 3.55
C ARG A 9 -1.20 -21.36 2.48
N ALA A 10 -0.39 -20.35 2.81
CA ALA A 10 0.12 -19.36 1.88
C ALA A 10 1.60 -19.07 2.17
N VAL A 11 2.39 -18.99 1.10
CA VAL A 11 3.79 -18.56 1.15
C VAL A 11 3.94 -17.28 0.35
N ILE A 12 4.40 -16.21 1.00
CA ILE A 12 4.65 -14.90 0.41
C ILE A 12 6.16 -14.76 0.25
N ILE A 13 6.61 -14.52 -0.99
CA ILE A 13 8.02 -14.36 -1.31
C ILE A 13 8.30 -12.86 -1.54
N GLY A 14 9.05 -12.26 -0.62
CA GLY A 14 9.42 -10.85 -0.59
C GLY A 14 8.77 -10.09 0.56
N GLY A 15 9.60 -9.53 1.43
CA GLY A 15 9.23 -8.72 2.60
C GLY A 15 9.23 -7.22 2.34
N GLY A 16 8.95 -6.79 1.11
CA GLY A 16 8.62 -5.40 0.82
C GLY A 16 7.23 -5.01 1.31
N ILE A 17 6.84 -3.74 1.14
CA ILE A 17 5.53 -3.23 1.60
C ILE A 17 4.35 -4.04 1.07
N ILE A 18 4.41 -4.52 -0.18
CA ILE A 18 3.35 -5.33 -0.78
C ILE A 18 3.25 -6.69 -0.09
N GLY A 19 4.37 -7.39 0.13
CA GLY A 19 4.36 -8.69 0.82
C GLY A 19 3.87 -8.58 2.26
N CYS A 20 4.34 -7.57 3.00
CA CYS A 20 3.85 -7.28 4.34
C CYS A 20 2.35 -6.93 4.34
N SER A 21 1.88 -6.15 3.37
CA SER A 21 0.45 -5.82 3.22
C SER A 21 -0.39 -7.08 2.99
N ILE A 22 0.07 -8.01 2.14
CA ILE A 22 -0.63 -9.28 1.89
C ILE A 22 -0.70 -10.08 3.20
N ALA A 23 0.42 -10.25 3.90
CA ALA A 23 0.46 -10.98 5.18
C ALA A 23 -0.49 -10.37 6.22
N TYR A 24 -0.49 -9.04 6.35
CA TYR A 24 -1.39 -8.31 7.23
C TYR A 24 -2.88 -8.57 6.90
N HIS A 25 -3.27 -8.47 5.62
CA HIS A 25 -4.66 -8.70 5.22
C HIS A 25 -5.07 -10.18 5.36
N LEU A 26 -4.19 -11.14 5.07
CA LEU A 26 -4.46 -12.56 5.31
C LEU A 26 -4.67 -12.84 6.80
N GLY A 27 -3.83 -12.27 7.66
CA GLY A 27 -3.99 -12.35 9.11
C GLY A 27 -5.34 -11.78 9.59
N LYS A 28 -5.74 -10.61 9.07
CA LYS A 28 -7.06 -10.01 9.32
C LYS A 28 -8.23 -10.88 8.87
N LEU A 29 -8.06 -11.64 7.79
CA LEU A 29 -9.04 -12.62 7.29
C LEU A 29 -9.02 -13.94 8.10
N GLY A 30 -8.25 -14.01 9.18
CA GLY A 30 -8.20 -15.17 10.08
C GLY A 30 -7.25 -16.29 9.63
N TRP A 31 -6.40 -16.04 8.63
CA TRP A 31 -5.40 -17.02 8.23
C TRP A 31 -4.31 -17.11 9.29
N ARG A 32 -4.06 -18.31 9.79
CA ARG A 32 -3.04 -18.58 10.83
C ARG A 32 -1.75 -19.19 10.28
N ASP A 33 -1.81 -19.85 9.12
CA ASP A 33 -0.69 -20.57 8.51
C ASP A 33 -0.13 -19.82 7.29
N THR A 34 0.26 -18.56 7.49
CA THR A 34 0.87 -17.71 6.45
C THR A 34 2.35 -17.53 6.74
N LEU A 35 3.19 -17.85 5.76
CA LEU A 35 4.65 -17.71 5.84
C LEU A 35 5.12 -16.60 4.91
N LEU A 36 5.81 -15.59 5.44
CA LEU A 36 6.49 -14.57 4.63
C LEU A 36 8.00 -14.82 4.68
N ILE A 37 8.61 -14.92 3.50
CA ILE A 37 10.05 -15.16 3.34
C ILE A 37 10.67 -13.96 2.64
N GLU A 38 11.68 -13.36 3.26
CA GLU A 38 12.48 -12.28 2.69
C GLU A 38 13.94 -12.72 2.61
N ARG A 39 14.61 -12.38 1.50
CA ARG A 39 16.01 -12.73 1.25
C ARG A 39 16.96 -12.03 2.22
N HIS A 40 16.63 -10.80 2.60
CA HIS A 40 17.46 -9.96 3.46
C HIS A 40 16.66 -9.48 4.69
N LYS A 41 16.48 -8.17 4.82
CA LYS A 41 15.69 -7.55 5.89
C LYS A 41 14.37 -7.06 5.31
N LEU A 42 13.31 -7.08 6.11
CA LEU A 42 12.04 -6.47 5.70
C LEU A 42 12.27 -5.07 5.16
N SER A 43 11.57 -4.74 4.08
CA SER A 43 11.64 -3.48 3.32
C SER A 43 12.96 -3.13 2.63
N SER A 44 14.01 -3.97 2.68
CA SER A 44 15.35 -3.62 2.16
C SER A 44 15.44 -3.46 0.63
N GLY A 45 14.37 -3.77 -0.11
CA GLY A 45 14.26 -3.49 -1.54
C GLY A 45 13.80 -2.05 -1.82
N SER A 46 12.93 -1.89 -2.82
CA SER A 46 12.44 -0.57 -3.25
C SER A 46 11.63 0.19 -2.22
N THR A 47 11.10 -0.51 -1.20
CA THR A 47 10.30 0.10 -0.13
C THR A 47 11.13 1.07 0.71
N PHE A 48 12.33 0.69 1.11
CA PHE A 48 13.20 1.50 1.98
C PHE A 48 13.50 2.89 1.38
N HIS A 49 13.75 2.95 0.07
CA HIS A 49 14.18 4.18 -0.60
C HIS A 49 13.02 4.89 -1.34
N ALA A 50 11.77 4.54 -1.04
CA ALA A 50 10.62 5.22 -1.61
C ALA A 50 10.45 6.62 -0.99
N ALA A 51 10.05 7.61 -1.80
CA ALA A 51 9.80 8.97 -1.31
C ALA A 51 8.58 9.11 -0.37
N GLY A 52 7.77 8.06 -0.22
CA GLY A 52 6.61 8.05 0.69
C GLY A 52 5.37 8.80 0.20
N LEU A 53 5.30 9.18 -1.08
CA LEU A 53 4.15 9.89 -1.65
C LEU A 53 2.96 8.95 -1.88
N VAL A 54 1.82 9.25 -1.24
CA VAL A 54 0.57 8.50 -1.39
C VAL A 54 -0.48 9.33 -2.13
N GLY A 55 -0.45 9.28 -3.46
CA GLY A 55 -1.45 9.95 -4.30
C GLY A 55 -2.71 9.11 -4.50
N GLN A 56 -3.89 9.72 -4.39
CA GLN A 56 -5.19 9.01 -4.41
C GLN A 56 -5.79 8.82 -5.82
N LEU A 57 -5.57 9.77 -6.73
CA LEU A 57 -6.18 9.75 -8.05
C LEU A 57 -5.34 9.00 -9.09
N ARG A 58 -5.99 8.12 -9.85
CA ARG A 58 -5.43 7.44 -11.03
C ARG A 58 -6.40 7.52 -12.20
N THR A 59 -5.92 7.10 -13.37
CA THR A 59 -6.69 7.08 -14.62
C THR A 59 -7.82 6.05 -14.62
N SER A 60 -7.79 5.07 -13.72
CA SER A 60 -8.84 4.06 -13.54
C SER A 60 -9.57 4.26 -12.22
N ALA A 61 -10.91 4.20 -12.26
CA ALA A 61 -11.75 4.29 -11.07
C ALA A 61 -11.47 3.16 -10.06
N SER A 62 -11.27 1.93 -10.53
CA SER A 62 -10.96 0.79 -9.64
C SER A 62 -9.65 0.97 -8.89
N ILE A 63 -8.65 1.54 -9.57
CA ILE A 63 -7.35 1.84 -8.94
C ILE A 63 -7.49 3.02 -7.97
N THR A 64 -8.27 4.05 -8.31
CA THR A 64 -8.57 5.15 -7.39
C THR A 64 -9.23 4.63 -6.11
N GLN A 65 -10.22 3.74 -6.22
CA GLN A 65 -10.88 3.11 -5.06
C GLN A 65 -9.90 2.30 -4.21
N LEU A 66 -9.02 1.50 -4.84
CA LEU A 66 -7.97 0.76 -4.14
C LEU A 66 -7.04 1.69 -3.34
N LEU A 67 -6.66 2.82 -3.92
CA LEU A 67 -5.82 3.81 -3.24
C LEU A 67 -6.57 4.51 -2.10
N GLY A 68 -7.87 4.76 -2.26
CA GLY A 68 -8.73 5.24 -1.18
C GLY A 68 -8.75 4.27 0.01
N HIS A 69 -8.83 2.97 -0.26
CA HIS A 69 -8.70 1.94 0.79
C HIS A 69 -7.33 1.97 1.46
N SER A 70 -6.23 2.08 0.70
CA SER A 70 -4.88 2.21 1.27
C SER A 70 -4.74 3.43 2.18
N VAL A 71 -5.33 4.57 1.81
CA VAL A 71 -5.33 5.80 2.63
C VAL A 71 -6.10 5.58 3.93
N ALA A 72 -7.28 4.98 3.85
CA ALA A 72 -8.09 4.66 5.03
C ALA A 72 -7.31 3.73 5.98
N LEU A 73 -6.63 2.72 5.42
CA LEU A 73 -5.78 1.81 6.19
C LEU A 73 -4.62 2.55 6.88
N TYR A 74 -3.87 3.40 6.16
CA TYR A 74 -2.78 4.16 6.79
C TYR A 74 -3.28 5.08 7.91
N ASN A 75 -4.50 5.60 7.80
CA ASN A 75 -5.11 6.43 8.83
C ASN A 75 -5.48 5.65 10.11
N SER A 76 -5.75 4.34 10.01
CA SER A 76 -6.11 3.49 11.16
C SER A 76 -4.96 2.66 11.72
N LEU A 77 -3.90 2.42 10.94
CA LEU A 77 -2.87 1.42 11.24
C LEU A 77 -2.14 1.70 12.55
N GLU A 78 -1.85 2.96 12.86
CA GLU A 78 -1.16 3.35 14.09
C GLU A 78 -2.01 3.09 15.33
N ALA A 79 -3.30 3.42 15.28
CA ALA A 79 -4.24 3.13 16.35
C ALA A 79 -4.44 1.61 16.56
N GLU A 80 -4.40 0.84 15.47
CA GLU A 80 -4.54 -0.60 15.52
C GLU A 80 -3.31 -1.31 16.09
N THR A 81 -2.12 -0.93 15.63
CA THR A 81 -0.88 -1.66 15.92
C THR A 81 -0.08 -1.06 17.06
N GLY A 82 -0.38 0.17 17.46
CA GLY A 82 0.44 0.96 18.39
C GLY A 82 1.77 1.42 17.78
N LEU A 83 2.01 1.19 16.49
CA LEU A 83 3.25 1.54 15.80
C LEU A 83 3.05 2.79 14.94
N ALA A 84 3.86 3.81 15.21
CA ALA A 84 3.83 5.04 14.44
C ALA A 84 4.18 4.79 12.97
N THR A 85 3.32 5.27 12.07
CA THR A 85 3.52 5.11 10.61
C THR A 85 4.20 6.31 9.95
N GLY A 86 4.19 7.47 10.63
CA GLY A 86 4.61 8.74 10.04
C GLY A 86 3.63 9.29 8.99
N TRP A 87 2.41 8.74 8.91
CA TRP A 87 1.39 9.15 7.96
C TRP A 87 0.98 10.62 8.16
N LYS A 88 0.97 11.39 7.05
CA LYS A 88 0.54 12.80 7.02
C LYS A 88 -0.38 13.04 5.84
N MET A 89 -1.65 13.28 6.10
CA MET A 89 -2.66 13.54 5.06
C MET A 89 -2.70 15.03 4.66
N ASN A 90 -1.60 15.53 4.10
CA ASN A 90 -1.48 16.94 3.68
C ASN A 90 -1.97 17.22 2.24
N GLY A 91 -2.52 16.20 1.56
CA GLY A 91 -3.04 16.33 0.20
C GLY A 91 -1.95 16.35 -0.88
N GLY A 92 -2.36 16.66 -2.11
CA GLY A 92 -1.45 16.78 -3.25
C GLY A 92 -2.03 17.66 -4.33
N LEU A 93 -1.16 18.42 -5.01
CA LEU A 93 -1.54 19.38 -6.04
C LEU A 93 -1.06 18.89 -7.42
N ARG A 94 -1.96 18.82 -8.39
CA ARG A 94 -1.62 18.60 -9.81
C ARG A 94 -1.84 19.89 -10.58
N LEU A 95 -0.83 20.34 -11.31
CA LEU A 95 -0.85 21.57 -12.08
C LEU A 95 -1.06 21.28 -13.57
N ALA A 96 -2.02 21.95 -14.20
CA ALA A 96 -2.18 21.96 -15.65
C ALA A 96 -1.54 23.23 -16.23
N CYS A 97 -0.37 23.08 -16.86
CA CYS A 97 0.38 24.21 -17.42
C CYS A 97 0.05 24.49 -18.90
N ASN A 98 -0.94 23.79 -19.48
CA ASN A 98 -1.45 24.04 -20.83
C ASN A 98 -2.85 23.45 -21.02
N ALA A 99 -3.50 23.79 -22.14
CA ALA A 99 -4.87 23.36 -22.45
C ALA A 99 -5.03 21.82 -22.51
N TRP A 100 -4.04 21.11 -23.04
CA TRP A 100 -4.08 19.65 -23.12
C TRP A 100 -4.03 18.99 -21.74
N ARG A 101 -3.17 19.49 -20.83
CA ARG A 101 -3.13 19.04 -19.43
C ARG A 101 -4.41 19.37 -18.68
N TRP A 102 -5.07 20.48 -19.01
CA TRP A 102 -6.36 20.81 -18.42
C TRP A 102 -7.46 19.81 -18.82
N ILE A 103 -7.50 19.42 -20.10
CA ILE A 103 -8.41 18.37 -20.57
C ILE A 103 -8.13 17.04 -19.86
N GLU A 104 -6.85 16.68 -19.71
CA GLU A 104 -6.44 15.49 -18.98
C GLU A 104 -6.91 15.51 -17.51
N LEU A 105 -6.70 16.62 -16.80
CA LEU A 105 -7.14 16.75 -15.41
C LEU A 105 -8.67 16.66 -15.29
N LYS A 106 -9.43 17.26 -16.21
CA LYS A 106 -10.90 17.11 -16.22
C LYS A 106 -11.34 15.66 -16.39
N ARG A 107 -10.67 14.90 -17.26
CA ARG A 107 -10.94 13.45 -17.43
C ARG A 107 -10.56 12.66 -16.19
N GLN A 108 -9.44 12.97 -15.55
CA GLN A 108 -9.05 12.31 -14.31
C GLN A 108 -10.00 12.64 -13.16
N ALA A 109 -10.56 13.85 -13.10
CA ALA A 109 -11.51 14.24 -12.05
C ALA A 109 -12.81 13.41 -12.07
N THR A 110 -13.18 12.80 -13.21
CA THR A 110 -14.37 11.94 -13.25
C THR A 110 -14.15 10.60 -12.56
N THR A 111 -12.89 10.15 -12.39
CA THR A 111 -12.55 8.92 -11.66
C THR A 111 -12.45 9.12 -10.15
N ALA A 112 -12.60 10.35 -9.68
CA ALA A 112 -12.53 10.73 -8.26
C ALA A 112 -13.83 10.51 -7.48
N ARG A 113 -14.92 10.14 -8.18
CA ARG A 113 -16.25 9.96 -7.60
C ARG A 113 -16.50 8.52 -7.19
#